data_AF-A0A975HIH0-F1
#
_entry.id   AF-A0A975HIH0-F1
#
_cell.length_a   1.000
_cell.length_b   1.000
_cell.length_c   1.000
_cell.angle_alpha   90.00
_cell.angle_beta   90.00
_cell.angle_gamma   90.00
#
_symmetry.space_group_name_H-M   'P 1'
#
loop_
_entity.id
_entity.type
_entity.pdbx_description
1 polymer ?
#
loop_
_entity_poly.entity_id
_entity_poly.type
_entity_poly.pdbx_seq_one_letter_code
_entity_poly.pdbx_strand_id
1 'polypeptide(L)'
;MSDPTYALDKRTIRRHQLRELVPLADTTIYDMEQRGEFPQRFYLTARCVVWDLAEVEAWLEERRQASREKAIRRAPSPDVKLRKFRPVKR
;
A
#
# COMPACT_ATOMS: atom_id res chain seq x y z
N MET A 1 -15.73 -22.60 26.84
CA MET A 1 -14.70 -23.07 25.90
C MET A 1 -14.38 -21.88 25.03
N SER A 2 -13.33 -21.14 25.38
CA SER A 2 -12.97 -19.89 24.73
C SER A 2 -11.74 -20.18 23.88
N ASP A 3 -11.87 -20.04 22.56
CA ASP A 3 -10.81 -20.33 21.62
C ASP A 3 -9.56 -19.47 21.90
N PRO A 4 -8.37 -20.08 22.17
CA PRO A 4 -7.13 -19.34 22.42
C PRO A 4 -6.49 -18.76 21.13
N THR A 5 -7.16 -18.88 19.98
CA THR A 5 -6.64 -18.45 18.67
C THR A 5 -6.84 -16.94 18.40
N TYR A 6 -7.50 -16.20 19.28
CA TYR A 6 -7.67 -14.73 19.13
C TYR A 6 -6.45 -13.91 19.57
N ALA A 7 -5.40 -14.54 20.08
CA ALA A 7 -4.21 -13.86 20.59
C ALA A 7 -3.02 -13.83 19.61
N LEU A 8 -3.15 -14.35 18.38
CA LEU A 8 -2.00 -14.61 17.49
C LEU A 8 -1.75 -13.58 16.36
N ASP A 9 -2.70 -12.72 15.99
CA ASP A 9 -2.54 -11.86 14.78
C ASP A 9 -2.48 -10.36 15.02
N LYS A 10 -2.17 -9.91 16.25
CA LYS A 10 -1.82 -8.51 16.51
C LYS A 10 -0.34 -8.25 16.26
N ARG A 11 0.16 -8.71 15.11
CA ARG A 11 1.56 -8.47 14.73
C ARG A 11 1.67 -7.04 14.22
N THR A 12 2.44 -6.21 14.91
CA THR A 12 2.73 -4.86 14.45
C THR A 12 3.98 -4.85 13.59
N ILE A 13 3.89 -4.26 12.41
CA ILE A 13 5.02 -4.11 11.50
C ILE A 13 5.57 -2.69 11.57
N ARG A 14 6.90 -2.59 11.53
CA ARG A 14 7.62 -1.32 11.39
C ARG A 14 7.86 -1.01 9.92
N ARG A 15 8.23 0.24 9.63
CA ARG A 15 8.47 0.75 8.27
C ARG A 15 9.36 -0.14 7.39
N HIS A 16 10.40 -0.76 7.95
CA HIS A 16 11.29 -1.64 7.17
C HIS A 16 10.55 -2.90 6.67
N GLN A 17 9.85 -3.60 7.56
CA GLN A 17 8.99 -4.74 7.21
C GLN A 17 7.84 -4.33 6.29
N LEU A 18 7.25 -3.16 6.54
CA LEU A 18 6.18 -2.65 5.68
C LEU A 18 6.66 -2.50 4.23
N ARG A 19 7.89 -2.00 4.02
CA ARG A 19 8.47 -1.82 2.68
C ARG A 19 8.80 -3.15 1.98
N GLU A 20 9.04 -4.21 2.74
CA GLU A 20 9.23 -5.56 2.19
C GLU A 20 7.91 -6.14 1.65
N LEU A 21 6.79 -5.88 2.36
CA LEU A 21 5.46 -6.35 1.97
C LEU A 21 4.81 -5.47 0.90
N VAL A 22 4.91 -4.16 1.10
CA VAL A 22 4.33 -3.12 0.25
C VAL A 22 5.50 -2.36 -0.38
N PRO A 23 5.91 -2.70 -1.62
CA PRO A 23 7.02 -2.05 -2.30
C PRO A 23 6.61 -0.67 -2.86
N LEU A 24 5.95 0.15 -2.03
CA LEU A 24 5.62 1.54 -2.30
C LEU A 24 6.62 2.47 -1.60
N ALA A 25 6.79 3.66 -2.15
CA ALA A 25 7.58 4.70 -1.50
C ALA A 25 6.83 5.22 -0.26
N ASP A 26 7.58 5.62 0.76
CA ASP A 26 7.00 6.10 2.02
C ASP A 26 6.15 7.37 1.84
N THR A 27 6.50 8.21 0.86
CA THR A 27 5.70 9.37 0.49
C THR A 27 4.36 8.95 -0.10
N THR A 28 4.33 7.89 -0.91
CA THR A 28 3.10 7.33 -1.46
C THR A 28 2.22 6.73 -0.37
N ILE A 29 2.82 6.04 0.60
CA ILE A 29 2.08 5.51 1.76
C ILE A 29 1.45 6.67 2.54
N TYR A 30 2.19 7.75 2.78
CA TYR A 30 1.67 8.94 3.44
C TYR A 30 0.53 9.59 2.65
N ASP A 31 0.68 9.76 1.33
CA ASP A 31 -0.36 10.35 0.48
C ASP A 31 -1.63 9.47 0.47
N MET A 32 -1.47 8.15 0.47
CA MET A 32 -2.60 7.21 0.55
C MET A 32 -3.26 7.22 1.93
N GLU A 33 -2.49 7.33 3.01
CA GLU A 33 -3.00 7.51 4.38
C GLU A 33 -3.83 8.81 4.48
N GLN A 34 -3.33 9.92 3.94
CA GLN A 34 -4.07 11.19 3.88
C GLN A 34 -5.37 11.10 3.08
N ARG A 35 -5.41 10.25 2.05
CA ARG A 35 -6.61 9.98 1.24
C ARG A 35 -7.55 8.96 1.87
N GLY A 36 -7.17 8.34 2.99
CA GLY A 36 -7.92 7.26 3.64
C GLY A 36 -7.92 5.95 2.85
N GLU A 37 -6.98 5.79 1.90
CA GLU A 37 -6.85 4.60 1.07
C GLU A 37 -5.86 3.57 1.65
N PHE A 38 -5.20 3.88 2.76
CA PHE A 38 -4.20 3.02 3.40
C PHE A 38 -4.50 2.88 4.90
N PRO A 39 -4.20 1.72 5.52
CA PRO A 39 -4.37 1.51 6.97
C PRO A 39 -3.78 2.63 7.82
N GLN A 40 -4.51 3.02 8.86
CA GLN A 40 -4.11 4.13 9.70
C GLN A 40 -2.92 3.73 10.57
N ARG A 41 -1.87 4.57 10.58
CA ARG A 41 -0.73 4.34 11.46
C ARG A 41 -1.06 4.70 12.90
N PHE A 42 -0.43 4.01 13.84
CA PHE A 42 -0.50 4.39 15.24
C PHE A 42 0.90 4.48 15.87
N TYR A 43 0.98 5.25 16.96
CA TYR A 43 2.22 5.54 17.64
C TYR A 43 2.33 4.70 18.91
N LEU A 44 3.37 3.86 19.00
CA LEU A 44 3.74 3.21 20.27
C LEU A 44 4.44 4.21 21.20
N THR A 45 5.23 5.11 20.61
CA THR A 45 5.92 6.20 21.30
C THR A 45 6.00 7.41 20.37
N ALA A 46 6.46 8.57 20.87
CA ALA A 46 6.58 9.81 20.10
C ALA A 46 7.35 9.69 18.76
N ARG A 47 8.21 8.67 18.60
CA ARG A 47 8.98 8.43 17.38
C ARG A 47 8.76 7.04 16.77
N CYS A 48 7.96 6.18 17.41
CA CYS A 48 7.74 4.82 16.96
C CYS A 48 6.36 4.68 16.33
N VAL A 49 6.34 4.82 15.00
CA VAL A 49 5.17 4.57 14.15
C VAL A 49 5.14 3.10 13.76
N VAL A 50 3.99 2.48 13.88
CA VAL A 50 3.74 1.09 13.48
C VAL A 50 2.41 0.98 12.75
N TRP A 51 2.25 -0.12 12.03
CA TRP A 51 1.02 -0.54 11.39
C TRP A 51 0.60 -1.91 11.90
N ASP A 52 -0.69 -2.19 11.87
CA ASP A 52 -1.21 -3.54 12.11
C ASP A 52 -1.00 -4.38 10.84
N LEU A 53 -0.39 -5.56 10.99
CA LEU A 53 -0.18 -6.48 9.88
C LEU A 53 -1.51 -6.93 9.26
N ALA A 54 -2.52 -7.22 10.09
CA ALA A 54 -3.80 -7.72 9.61
C ALA A 54 -4.51 -6.69 8.72
N GLU A 55 -4.45 -5.40 9.10
CA GLU A 55 -5.01 -4.33 8.27
C GLU A 55 -4.26 -4.16 6.95
N VAL A 56 -2.92 -4.28 6.98
CA VAL A 56 -2.09 -4.18 5.77
C VAL A 56 -2.32 -5.37 4.82
N GLU A 57 -2.50 -6.57 5.36
CA GLU A 57 -2.84 -7.76 4.58
C GLU A 57 -4.24 -7.67 3.98
N ALA A 58 -5.23 -7.23 4.76
CA ALA A 58 -6.59 -6.99 4.27
C ALA A 58 -6.58 -5.96 3.13
N TRP A 59 -5.85 -4.86 3.29
CA TRP A 59 -5.67 -3.86 2.26
C TRP A 59 -5.02 -4.44 0.99
N LEU A 60 -3.98 -5.28 1.13
CA LEU A 60 -3.35 -5.95 -0.03
C LEU A 60 -4.34 -6.84 -0.78
N GLU A 61 -5.23 -7.56 -0.07
CA GLU A 61 -6.25 -8.40 -0.68
C GLU A 61 -7.32 -7.55 -1.40
N GLU A 62 -7.78 -6.46 -0.80
CA GLU A 62 -8.68 -5.50 -1.45
C GLU A 62 -8.06 -4.94 -2.73
N ARG A 63 -6.77 -4.58 -2.70
CA ARG A 63 -6.03 -4.10 -3.89
C ARG A 63 -5.89 -5.19 -4.95
N ARG A 64 -5.67 -6.44 -4.53
CA ARG A 64 -5.64 -7.60 -5.43
C ARG A 64 -6.99 -7.78 -6.12
N GLN A 65 -8.10 -7.66 -5.39
CA GLN A 65 -9.42 -7.77 -5.98
C GLN A 65 -9.79 -6.59 -6.87
N ALA A 66 -9.53 -5.36 -6.45
CA ALA A 66 -9.72 -4.17 -7.28
C ALA A 66 -8.89 -4.23 -8.58
N SER A 67 -7.72 -4.87 -8.55
CA SER A 67 -6.90 -5.14 -9.74
C SER A 67 -7.53 -6.21 -10.64
N ARG A 68 -8.04 -7.31 -10.06
CA ARG A 68 -8.74 -8.38 -10.79
C ARG A 68 -10.02 -7.87 -11.45
N GLU A 69 -10.77 -7.04 -10.76
CA GLU A 69 -11.99 -6.37 -11.23
C GLU A 69 -11.70 -5.24 -12.23
N LYS A 70 -10.42 -4.95 -12.52
CA LYS A 70 -9.96 -3.83 -13.37
C LYS A 70 -10.47 -2.45 -12.91
N ALA A 71 -10.92 -2.33 -11.66
CA ALA A 71 -11.34 -1.06 -11.07
C ALA A 71 -10.16 -0.08 -10.95
N ILE A 72 -8.95 -0.61 -10.75
CA ILE A 72 -7.72 0.19 -10.79
C ILE A 72 -7.36 0.47 -12.25
N ARG A 73 -7.61 1.70 -12.70
CA ARG A 73 -7.15 2.18 -14.01
C ARG A 73 -5.62 2.12 -14.05
N ARG A 74 -5.10 1.24 -14.90
CA ARG A 74 -3.66 1.23 -15.22
C ARG A 74 -3.32 2.55 -15.89
N ALA A 75 -2.14 3.10 -15.61
CA ALA A 75 -1.65 4.24 -16.35
C ALA A 75 -1.69 3.91 -17.86
N PRO A 76 -2.22 4.80 -18.70
CA PRO A 76 -2.23 4.57 -20.13
C PRO A 76 -0.78 4.43 -20.62
N SER A 77 -0.57 3.62 -21.66
CA SER A 77 0.73 3.57 -22.31
C SER A 77 1.14 5.00 -22.71
N PRO A 78 2.38 5.41 -22.40
CA PRO A 78 2.81 6.77 -22.68
C PRO A 78 2.76 7.03 -24.19
N ASP A 79 2.08 8.09 -24.61
CA ASP A 79 2.06 8.48 -26.02
C ASP A 79 3.48 8.89 -26.44
N VAL A 80 4.11 8.03 -27.25
CA VAL A 80 5.48 8.21 -27.72
C VAL A 80 5.65 9.44 -28.62
N LYS A 81 4.55 9.98 -29.18
CA LYS A 81 4.56 11.17 -30.03
C LYS A 81 4.68 12.46 -29.21
N LEU A 82 4.26 12.44 -27.94
CA LEU A 82 4.37 13.58 -27.03
C LEU A 82 5.76 13.68 -26.36
N ARG A 83 6.70 12.78 -26.70
CA ARG A 83 8.05 12.79 -26.13
C ARG A 83 8.80 14.04 -26.57
N LYS A 84 9.17 14.88 -25.60
CA LYS A 84 10.07 16.03 -25.82
C LYS A 84 11.45 15.61 -26.32
N PHE A 85 11.93 14.43 -25.94
CA PHE A 85 13.25 13.90 -26.30
C PHE A 85 13.12 12.65 -27.18
N ARG A 86 13.84 12.61 -28.31
CA ARG A 86 13.72 11.60 -29.39
C ARG A 86 12.26 11.38 -29.86
N PRO A 87 11.63 12.39 -30.46
CA PRO A 87 10.29 12.23 -31.02
C PRO A 87 10.31 11.21 -32.16
N VAL A 88 9.27 10.37 -32.22
CA VAL A 88 9.06 9.45 -33.34
C VAL A 88 8.62 10.31 -34.53
N LYS A 89 9.45 10.39 -35.58
CA LYS A 89 9.07 11.05 -36.84
C LYS A 89 7.94 10.25 -37.50
N ARG A 90 6.97 10.96 -38.06
CA ARG A 90 5.88 10.36 -38.86
C ARG A 90 6.40 9.73 -40.14
#